data_AF-A0A2V8RAZ0-F1
#
_entry.id   AF-A0A2V8RAZ0-F1
#
_cell.length_a   1.000
_cell.length_b   1.000
_cell.length_c   1.000
_cell.angle_alpha   90.00
_cell.angle_beta   90.00
_cell.angle_gamma   90.00
#
_symmetry.space_group_name_H-M   'P 1'
#
loop_
_entity.id
_entity.type
_entity.pdbx_description
1 polymer ?
#
loop_
_entity_poly.entity_id
_entity_poly.type
_entity_poly.pdbx_seq_one_letter_code
_entity_poly.pdbx_strand_id
1 'polypeptide(L)'
;PAMFAIAFPVLNALNVMGLRTPQSAILSAVIFNAVIIIALIPLALRGVKYRPMSAASLLRRNLLLYGFGGLVAPFVGIKLIDVIIHAIGLA
;
A
#
# COMPACT_ATOMS: atom_id res chain seq x y z
N PRO A 1 -10.31 -3.40 -10.37
CA PRO A 1 -9.40 -4.40 -9.75
C PRO A 1 -8.80 -5.31 -10.82
N ALA A 2 -7.49 -5.53 -10.80
CA ALA A 2 -6.76 -6.31 -11.83
C ALA A 2 -7.41 -7.68 -12.14
N MET A 3 -8.04 -8.31 -11.16
CA MET A 3 -8.80 -9.56 -11.28
C MET A 3 -9.92 -9.53 -12.35
N PHE A 4 -10.48 -8.36 -12.65
CA PHE A 4 -11.54 -8.21 -13.64
C PHE A 4 -11.05 -7.66 -14.99
N ALA A 5 -9.75 -7.36 -15.14
CA ALA A 5 -9.19 -6.83 -16.39
C ALA A 5 -9.29 -7.82 -17.57
N ILE A 6 -9.33 -9.13 -17.27
CA ILE A 6 -9.52 -10.21 -18.26
C ILE A 6 -10.99 -10.30 -18.71
N ALA A 7 -11.93 -9.99 -17.81
CA ALA A 7 -13.38 -10.09 -18.07
C ALA A 7 -14.01 -8.77 -18.57
N PHE A 8 -13.45 -7.62 -18.17
CA PHE A 8 -13.96 -6.29 -18.47
C PHE A 8 -12.80 -5.32 -18.75
N PRO A 9 -12.36 -5.20 -20.02
CA PRO A 9 -11.20 -4.38 -20.39
C PRO A 9 -11.36 -2.88 -20.06
N VAL A 10 -12.58 -2.38 -19.90
CA VAL A 10 -12.86 -0.99 -19.47
C VAL A 10 -12.30 -0.69 -18.06
N LEU A 11 -12.14 -1.71 -17.21
CA LEU A 11 -11.58 -1.55 -15.87
C LEU A 11 -10.06 -1.32 -15.86
N ASN A 12 -9.38 -1.46 -17.01
CA ASN A 12 -7.99 -1.03 -17.16
C ASN A 12 -7.81 0.49 -16.99
N ALA A 13 -8.86 1.29 -17.21
CA ALA A 13 -8.81 2.74 -16.98
C ALA A 13 -8.67 3.11 -15.48
N LEU A 14 -9.04 2.20 -14.57
CA LEU A 14 -8.85 2.36 -13.12
C LEU A 14 -7.45 1.91 -12.66
N ASN A 15 -6.58 1.46 -13.57
CA ASN A 15 -5.18 1.13 -13.28
C ASN A 15 -4.34 2.40 -13.13
N VAL A 16 -4.62 3.18 -12.08
CA VAL A 16 -3.92 4.43 -11.76
C VAL A 16 -2.41 4.22 -11.50
N MET A 17 -1.99 2.98 -11.16
CA MET A 17 -0.58 2.65 -10.91
C MET A 17 0.22 2.21 -12.16
N GLY A 18 -0.44 1.98 -13.30
CA GLY A 18 0.24 1.60 -14.55
C GLY A 18 0.94 0.24 -14.50
N LEU A 19 0.42 -0.71 -13.71
CA LEU A 19 0.99 -2.05 -13.59
C LEU A 19 0.78 -2.82 -14.91
N ARG A 20 1.85 -3.37 -15.49
CA ARG A 20 1.89 -3.91 -16.87
C ARG A 20 1.06 -5.17 -17.07
N THR A 21 0.90 -6.00 -16.03
CA THR A 21 0.09 -7.23 -16.11
C THR A 21 -0.84 -7.36 -14.89
N PRO A 22 -2.08 -7.85 -15.08
CA PRO A 22 -3.02 -8.03 -13.98
C PRO A 22 -2.53 -9.03 -12.93
N GLN A 23 -1.74 -10.02 -13.34
CA GLN A 23 -1.20 -11.07 -12.46
C GLN A 23 -0.11 -10.53 -11.53
N SER A 24 0.84 -9.74 -12.05
CA SER A 24 1.90 -9.13 -11.22
C SER A 24 1.32 -8.15 -10.20
N ALA A 25 0.27 -7.41 -10.58
CA ALA A 25 -0.43 -6.50 -9.68
C ALA A 25 -1.06 -7.23 -8.48
N ILE A 26 -1.69 -8.39 -8.71
CA ILE A 26 -2.30 -9.20 -7.65
C ILE A 26 -1.21 -9.78 -6.74
N LEU A 27 -0.14 -10.37 -7.32
CA LEU A 27 0.97 -10.92 -6.56
C LEU A 27 1.64 -9.87 -5.68
N SER A 28 1.94 -8.70 -6.24
CA SER A 28 2.57 -7.59 -5.52
C SER A 28 1.68 -7.08 -4.37
N ALA A 29 0.36 -6.99 -4.58
CA ALA A 29 -0.58 -6.60 -3.53
C ALA A 29 -0.64 -7.62 -2.37
N VAL A 30 -0.66 -8.92 -2.68
CA VAL A 30 -0.67 -9.98 -1.68
C VAL A 30 0.65 -10.02 -0.89
N ILE A 31 1.79 -9.91 -1.58
CA ILE A 31 3.11 -9.85 -0.95
C ILE A 31 3.21 -8.60 -0.05
N PHE A 32 2.75 -7.44 -0.51
CA PHE A 32 2.72 -6.23 0.31
C PHE A 32 1.92 -6.43 1.60
N ASN A 33 0.72 -7.02 1.51
CA ASN A 33 -0.10 -7.29 2.69
C ASN A 33 0.60 -8.22 3.69
N ALA A 34 1.34 -9.23 3.22
CA ALA A 34 2.11 -10.11 4.10
C ALA A 34 3.27 -9.37 4.80
N VAL A 35 4.00 -8.54 4.05
CA VAL A 35 5.15 -7.79 4.57
C VAL A 35 4.72 -6.67 5.51
N ILE A 36 3.66 -5.93 5.18
CA ILE A 36 3.24 -4.75 5.95
C ILE A 36 2.75 -5.12 7.34
N ILE A 37 2.11 -6.28 7.51
CA ILE A 37 1.69 -6.77 8.83
C ILE A 37 2.93 -6.96 9.71
N ILE A 38 3.95 -7.69 9.22
CA ILE A 38 5.19 -7.93 9.97
C ILE A 38 5.89 -6.62 10.31
N ALA A 39 5.94 -5.68 9.38
CA ALA A 39 6.55 -4.36 9.58
C ALA A 39 5.83 -3.53 10.66
N LEU A 40 4.51 -3.68 10.81
CA LEU A 40 3.70 -2.93 11.76
C LEU A 40 3.63 -3.57 13.16
N ILE A 41 3.93 -4.87 13.31
CA ILE A 41 4.00 -5.54 14.63
C ILE A 41 4.87 -4.76 15.65
N PRO A 42 6.12 -4.37 15.36
CA PRO A 42 6.93 -3.64 16.33
C PRO A 42 6.34 -2.27 16.68
N LEU A 43 5.65 -1.62 15.75
CA LEU A 43 4.94 -0.35 16.01
C LEU A 43 3.74 -0.58 16.93
N ALA A 44 2.99 -1.67 16.74
CA ALA A 44 1.88 -2.06 17.61
C ALA A 44 2.35 -2.39 19.04
N LEU A 45 3.50 -3.07 19.17
CA LEU A 45 4.07 -3.44 20.47
C LEU A 45 4.68 -2.26 21.23
N ARG A 46 5.37 -1.34 20.53
CA ARG A 46 6.00 -0.15 21.16
C ARG A 46 4.97 0.93 21.51
N GLY A 47 3.79 0.87 20.91
CA GLY A 47 2.78 1.91 21.03
C GLY A 47 3.18 3.22 20.35
N VAL A 48 2.20 4.10 20.18
CA VAL A 48 2.41 5.41 19.57
C VAL A 48 2.67 6.44 20.66
N LYS A 49 3.81 7.16 20.57
CA LYS A 49 4.15 8.21 21.55
C LYS A 49 3.07 9.30 21.57
N TYR A 50 2.28 9.35 22.65
CA TYR A 50 1.29 10.39 22.88
C TYR A 50 1.98 11.73 23.18
N ARG A 51 1.53 12.81 22.53
CA ARG A 51 1.97 14.18 22.84
C ARG A 51 0.76 14.98 23.35
N PRO A 52 0.84 15.64 24.50
CA PRO A 52 -0.24 16.47 25.00
C PRO A 52 -0.43 17.66 24.04
N MET A 53 -1.55 17.65 23.33
CA MET A 53 -1.95 18.68 22.38
C MET A 53 -3.47 18.85 22.48
N SER A 54 -4.01 19.98 22.02
CA SER A 54 -5.46 20.14 21.91
C SER A 54 -6.05 19.06 20.99
N ALA A 55 -7.27 18.60 21.30
CA ALA A 55 -7.92 17.52 20.56
C ALA A 55 -7.98 17.77 19.04
N ALA A 56 -8.28 19.01 18.64
CA ALA A 56 -8.31 19.43 17.24
C ALA A 56 -6.93 19.33 16.56
N SER A 57 -5.87 19.74 17.26
CA SER A 57 -4.50 19.65 16.73
C SER A 57 -4.01 18.21 16.64
N LEU A 58 -4.38 17.37 17.61
CA LEU A 58 -4.03 15.95 17.62
C LEU A 58 -4.72 15.21 16.47
N LEU A 59 -6.02 15.47 16.26
CA LEU A 59 -6.79 14.87 15.16
C LEU A 59 -6.20 15.21 13.79
N ARG A 60 -5.91 16.50 13.52
CA ARG A 60 -5.27 16.92 12.26
C ARG A 60 -3.94 16.21 12.05
N ARG A 61 -3.10 16.13 13.08
CA ARG A 61 -1.79 15.48 13.00
C ARG A 61 -1.91 13.98 12.75
N ASN A 62 -2.87 13.30 13.38
CA ASN A 62 -3.11 11.88 13.14
C ASN A 62 -3.66 11.61 11.74
N LEU A 63 -4.58 12.44 11.23
CA LEU A 63 -5.06 12.32 9.86
C LEU A 63 -3.94 12.56 8.84
N LEU A 64 -3.07 13.54 9.08
CA LEU A 64 -1.94 13.82 8.19
C LEU A 64 -0.84 12.76 8.25
N LEU A 65 -0.54 12.17 9.40
CA LEU A 65 0.54 11.17 9.51
C LEU A 65 0.03 9.75 9.22
N TYR A 66 -1.04 9.33 9.89
CA TYR A 66 -1.56 7.97 9.78
C TYR A 66 -2.58 7.82 8.64
N GLY A 67 -3.36 8.86 8.35
CA GLY A 67 -4.27 8.85 7.21
C GLY A 67 -3.53 8.96 5.88
N PHE A 68 -2.76 10.04 5.67
CA PHE A 68 -1.99 10.20 4.43
C PHE A 68 -0.86 9.18 4.32
N GLY A 69 -0.14 8.88 5.40
CA GLY A 69 0.87 7.81 5.40
C GLY A 69 0.26 6.45 5.07
N GLY A 70 -0.90 6.12 5.63
CA GLY A 70 -1.64 4.89 5.31
C GLY A 70 -2.17 4.85 3.88
N LEU A 71 -2.46 6.01 3.28
CA LEU A 71 -2.85 6.11 1.87
C LEU A 71 -1.64 5.93 0.95
N VAL A 72 -0.50 6.55 1.23
CA VAL A 72 0.67 6.56 0.33
C VAL A 72 1.51 5.29 0.45
N ALA A 73 1.68 4.76 1.66
CA ALA A 73 2.50 3.56 1.92
C ALA A 73 2.16 2.35 1.03
N PRO A 74 0.89 1.93 0.84
CA PRO A 74 0.57 0.79 -0.02
C PRO A 74 0.93 1.03 -1.49
N PHE A 75 0.72 2.24 -2.01
CA PHE A 75 1.05 2.54 -3.40
C PHE A 75 2.55 2.47 -3.65
N VAL A 76 3.36 3.03 -2.75
CA VAL A 76 4.82 2.97 -2.86
C VAL A 76 5.33 1.55 -2.65
N GLY A 77 4.81 0.83 -1.65
CA GLY A 77 5.23 -0.53 -1.34
C GLY A 77 4.91 -1.52 -2.45
N ILE A 78 3.68 -1.53 -2.97
CA ILE A 78 3.27 -2.40 -4.09
C ILE A 78 4.12 -2.12 -5.32
N LYS A 79 4.37 -0.84 -5.64
CA LYS A 79 5.19 -0.49 -6.81
C LYS A 79 6.64 -0.92 -6.67
N LEU A 80 7.23 -0.79 -5.48
CA LEU A 80 8.59 -1.29 -5.22
C LEU A 80 8.66 -2.81 -5.35
N ILE A 81 7.69 -3.54 -4.81
CA ILE A 81 7.62 -5.00 -4.93
C ILE A 81 7.47 -5.42 -6.39
N ASP A 82 6.58 -4.77 -7.14
CA ASP A 82 6.37 -5.04 -8.56
C ASP A 82 7.67 -4.83 -9.37
N VAL A 83 8.38 -3.71 -9.13
CA VAL A 83 9.66 -3.44 -9.80
C VAL A 83 10.73 -4.48 -9.43
N ILE A 84 10.80 -4.91 -8.17
CA ILE A 84 11.76 -5.93 -7.73
C ILE A 84 11.46 -7.29 -8.39
N ILE A 85 10.19 -7.70 -8.44
CA ILE A 85 9.78 -8.96 -9.08
C ILE A 85 10.16 -8.97 -10.56
N HIS A 86 9.91 -7.86 -11.27
CA HIS A 86 10.31 -7.71 -12.68
C HIS A 86 11.83 -7.67 -12.85
N ALA A 87 12.56 -6.99 -11.96
CA ALA A 87 14.02 -6.90 -12.04
C ALA A 87 14.73 -8.26 -11.83
N ILE A 88 14.11 -9.17 -11.08
CA ILE A 88 14.62 -10.53 -10.84
C ILE A 88 14.17 -11.51 -11.95
N GLY A 89 13.32 -11.08 -12.90
CA GLY A 89 12.88 -11.90 -14.03
C GLY A 89 11.91 -13.02 -13.66
N LEU A 90 11.22 -12.89 -12.53
CA LEU A 90 10.23 -13.86 -12.05
C LEU A 90 8.87 -13.74 -12.78
N ALA A 91 8.63 -12.65 -13.50
CA ALA A 91 7.41 -12.36 -14.27
C ALA A 91 7.70 -11.42 -15.45
#